data_AF-A0A2P6F8H6-F1
#
_entry.id   AF-A0A2P6F8H6-F1
#
_cell.length_a   1.000
_cell.length_b   1.000
_cell.length_c   1.000
_cell.angle_alpha   90.00
_cell.angle_beta   90.00
_cell.angle_gamma   90.00
#
_symmetry.space_group_name_H-M   'P 1'
#
loop_
_entity.id
_entity.type
_entity.pdbx_description
1 polymer ?
#
loop_
_entity_poly.entity_id
_entity_poly.type
_entity_poly.pdbx_seq_one_letter_code
_entity_poly.pdbx_strand_id
1 'polypeptide(L)'
;MLDENNISYTINLSNFTFTLSNGSKIYCKGLHSPSRKEKLKAFADLNKYKLVIDWREECDQFQQKDLSDLEFAIRGYQNKITINTCNPESLKRYIVGYCNELLPFNEEIMRSKYEQINYIEKWNMKIIIHYSSWRLNYDYHKIKLMNN
;
A
#
# COMPACT_ATOMS: atom_id res chain seq x y z
N MET A 1 27.76 -0.47 4.96
CA MET A 1 27.81 -1.44 3.85
C MET A 1 28.13 -2.84 4.38
N LEU A 2 27.75 -3.92 3.68
CA LEU A 2 28.01 -5.30 4.13
C LEU A 2 29.51 -5.56 4.36
N ASP A 3 30.35 -4.93 3.53
CA ASP A 3 31.82 -4.97 3.62
C ASP A 3 32.36 -4.32 4.91
N GLU A 4 31.72 -3.24 5.39
CA GLU A 4 32.10 -2.57 6.63
C GLU A 4 31.81 -3.43 7.87
N ASN A 5 30.93 -4.43 7.74
CA ASN A 5 30.53 -5.32 8.83
C ASN A 5 31.22 -6.70 8.75
N ASN A 6 32.20 -6.88 7.85
CA ASN A 6 32.90 -8.15 7.61
C ASN A 6 31.95 -9.34 7.34
N ILE A 7 30.78 -9.09 6.75
CA ILE A 7 29.83 -10.14 6.40
C ILE A 7 30.24 -10.70 5.04
N SER A 8 30.74 -11.94 5.01
CA SER A 8 31.06 -12.60 3.74
C SER A 8 29.78 -12.99 2.98
N TYR A 9 29.73 -12.64 1.69
CA TYR A 9 28.61 -12.94 0.81
C TYR A 9 29.06 -13.29 -0.61
N THR A 10 28.21 -14.02 -1.32
CA THR A 10 28.35 -14.30 -2.76
C THR A 10 27.16 -13.71 -3.50
N ILE A 11 27.42 -13.00 -4.61
CA ILE A 11 26.39 -12.41 -5.47
C ILE A 11 26.28 -13.22 -6.77
N ASN A 12 25.05 -13.56 -7.14
CA ASN A 12 24.71 -14.02 -8.48
C ASN A 12 23.83 -12.97 -9.17
N LEU A 13 24.44 -12.22 -10.10
CA LEU A 13 23.76 -11.14 -10.83
C LEU A 13 22.80 -11.65 -11.91
N SER A 14 22.99 -12.88 -12.43
CA SER A 14 22.11 -13.44 -13.46
C SER A 14 20.69 -13.69 -12.95
N ASN A 15 20.54 -13.95 -11.64
CA ASN A 15 19.27 -14.22 -11.00
C ASN A 15 18.98 -13.31 -9.80
N PHE A 16 19.81 -12.29 -9.58
CA PHE A 16 19.73 -11.31 -8.49
C PHE A 16 19.59 -11.97 -7.11
N THR A 17 20.47 -12.93 -6.80
CA THR A 17 20.49 -13.64 -5.51
C THR A 17 21.78 -13.34 -4.75
N PHE A 18 21.65 -13.07 -3.46
CA PHE A 18 22.77 -12.94 -2.53
C PHE A 18 22.74 -14.12 -1.57
N THR A 19 23.90 -14.74 -1.33
CA THR A 19 24.04 -15.80 -0.33
C THR A 19 25.02 -15.34 0.73
N LEU A 20 24.59 -15.35 1.98
CA LEU A 20 25.44 -15.05 3.13
C LEU A 20 26.14 -16.31 3.61
N SER A 21 27.29 -16.16 4.25
CA SER A 21 28.11 -17.28 4.75
C SER A 21 27.37 -18.21 5.73
N ASN A 22 26.37 -17.71 6.44
CA ASN A 22 25.51 -18.48 7.35
C ASN A 22 24.41 -19.28 6.62
N GLY A 23 24.39 -19.28 5.28
CA GLY A 23 23.40 -19.97 4.46
C GLY A 23 22.11 -19.18 4.21
N SER A 24 21.97 -17.96 4.76
CA SER A 24 20.85 -17.08 4.41
C SER A 24 20.92 -16.66 2.95
N LYS A 25 19.74 -16.53 2.32
CA LYS A 25 19.62 -16.10 0.93
C LYS A 25 18.69 -14.91 0.80
N ILE A 26 19.08 -13.95 -0.03
CA ILE A 26 18.28 -12.79 -0.40
C ILE A 26 17.99 -12.90 -1.88
N TYR A 27 16.72 -12.83 -2.25
CA TYR A 27 16.28 -12.89 -3.63
C TYR A 27 15.62 -11.56 -4.00
N CYS A 28 16.16 -10.85 -4.99
CA CYS A 28 15.57 -9.61 -5.49
C CYS A 28 14.83 -9.89 -6.81
N LYS A 29 13.49 -9.80 -6.80
CA LYS A 29 12.64 -10.11 -7.98
C LYS A 29 11.68 -8.96 -8.25
N GLY A 30 11.66 -8.47 -9.49
CA GLY A 30 10.65 -7.52 -9.96
C GLY A 30 9.40 -8.24 -10.48
N LEU A 31 8.22 -7.82 -10.02
CA LEU A 31 6.91 -8.41 -10.36
C LEU A 31 6.48 -8.15 -11.81
N HIS A 32 6.77 -6.97 -12.35
CA HIS A 32 6.28 -6.54 -13.67
C HIS A 32 7.28 -6.71 -14.82
N SER A 33 8.35 -7.48 -14.62
CA SER A 33 9.29 -7.72 -15.73
C SER A 33 8.68 -8.62 -16.81
N PRO A 34 9.11 -8.50 -18.09
CA PRO A 34 8.45 -9.13 -19.25
C PRO A 34 8.29 -10.66 -19.18
N SER A 35 9.10 -11.38 -18.41
CA SER A 35 9.06 -12.85 -18.28
C SER A 35 8.26 -13.33 -17.05
N ARG A 36 7.04 -12.80 -16.87
CA ARG A 36 6.10 -13.11 -15.76
C ARG A 36 5.96 -14.61 -15.43
N LYS A 37 6.09 -15.51 -16.42
CA LYS A 37 5.90 -16.97 -16.28
C LYS A 37 7.06 -17.74 -15.63
N GLU A 38 8.28 -17.20 -15.58
CA GLU A 38 9.44 -17.93 -15.02
C GLU A 38 9.86 -17.48 -13.62
N LYS A 39 9.40 -16.31 -13.15
CA LYS A 39 9.99 -15.62 -11.99
C LYS A 39 9.35 -15.92 -10.64
N LEU A 40 8.12 -16.45 -10.62
CA LEU A 40 7.42 -16.91 -9.41
C LEU A 40 7.33 -18.45 -9.38
N LYS A 41 8.33 -19.15 -9.93
CA LYS A 41 8.51 -20.58 -9.58
C LYS A 41 8.60 -20.63 -8.05
N ALA A 42 7.70 -21.39 -7.43
CA ALA A 42 7.66 -21.54 -6.00
C ALA A 42 9.08 -21.74 -5.46
N PHE A 43 9.45 -20.96 -4.45
CA PHE A 43 10.77 -21.09 -3.83
C PHE A 43 10.86 -22.52 -3.28
N ALA A 44 11.76 -23.31 -3.87
CA ALA A 44 11.96 -24.68 -3.44
C ALA A 44 12.52 -24.70 -2.02
N ASP A 45 11.98 -25.62 -1.21
CA ASP A 45 12.44 -25.94 0.15
C ASP A 45 12.43 -24.75 1.11
N LEU A 46 11.41 -23.89 1.10
CA LEU A 46 11.32 -22.83 2.12
C LEU A 46 11.25 -23.37 3.55
N ASN A 47 10.81 -24.62 3.71
CA ASN A 47 10.78 -25.35 4.97
C ASN A 47 12.16 -25.56 5.61
N LYS A 48 13.26 -25.44 4.87
CA LYS A 48 14.62 -25.55 5.42
C LYS A 48 15.08 -24.28 6.14
N TYR A 49 14.41 -23.16 5.90
CA TYR A 49 14.72 -21.89 6.55
C TYR A 49 13.82 -21.70 7.77
N LYS A 50 14.42 -21.28 8.90
CA LYS A 50 13.69 -21.00 10.15
C LYS A 50 12.75 -19.81 10.02
N LEU A 51 13.09 -18.83 9.17
CA LEU A 51 12.34 -17.59 8.96
C LEU A 51 12.43 -17.18 7.49
N VAL A 52 11.30 -16.79 6.92
CA VAL A 52 11.18 -16.10 5.64
C VAL A 52 10.75 -14.66 5.90
N ILE A 53 11.49 -13.71 5.33
CA ILE A 53 11.12 -12.29 5.33
C ILE A 53 10.67 -11.95 3.90
N ASP A 54 9.38 -11.69 3.77
CA ASP A 54 8.74 -11.26 2.53
C ASP A 54 8.62 -9.74 2.54
N TRP A 55 9.58 -9.07 1.89
CA TRP A 55 9.63 -7.61 1.82
C TRP A 55 9.15 -7.12 0.45
N ARG A 56 8.05 -6.38 0.46
CA ARG A 56 7.34 -5.84 -0.70
C ARG A 56 7.52 -4.33 -0.77
N GLU A 57 8.35 -3.89 -1.69
CA GLU A 57 8.58 -2.47 -2.00
C GLU A 57 7.55 -1.94 -3.01
N GLU A 58 7.16 -0.66 -2.87
CA GLU A 58 6.11 -0.01 -3.66
C GLU A 58 4.82 -0.84 -3.73
N CYS A 59 4.43 -1.41 -2.58
CA CYS A 59 3.32 -2.36 -2.51
C CYS A 59 1.96 -1.74 -2.88
N ASP A 60 1.85 -0.41 -2.90
CA ASP A 60 0.69 0.34 -3.39
C ASP A 60 0.40 0.12 -4.88
N GLN A 61 1.40 -0.35 -5.65
CA GLN A 61 1.25 -0.66 -7.07
C GLN A 61 0.77 -2.10 -7.33
N PHE A 62 0.71 -2.95 -6.29
CA PHE A 62 0.46 -4.38 -6.47
C PHE A 62 -1.04 -4.64 -6.64
N GLN A 63 -1.40 -5.50 -7.59
CA GLN A 63 -2.76 -5.96 -7.76
C GLN A 63 -3.04 -7.18 -6.87
N GLN A 64 -4.32 -7.47 -6.59
CA GLN A 64 -4.71 -8.65 -5.81
C GLN A 64 -4.16 -9.96 -6.40
N LYS A 65 -4.03 -10.03 -7.73
CA LYS A 65 -3.39 -11.15 -8.43
C LYS A 65 -1.91 -11.26 -8.07
N ASP A 66 -1.18 -10.15 -8.06
CA ASP A 66 0.24 -10.13 -7.72
C ASP A 66 0.46 -10.62 -6.28
N LEU A 67 -0.39 -10.20 -5.34
CA LEU A 67 -0.36 -10.69 -3.95
C LEU A 67 -0.63 -12.19 -3.85
N SER A 68 -1.58 -12.71 -4.63
CA SER A 68 -1.91 -14.14 -4.67
C SER A 68 -0.76 -14.98 -5.23
N ASP A 69 -0.14 -14.50 -6.31
CA ASP A 69 0.99 -15.18 -6.95
C ASP A 69 2.22 -15.19 -6.02
N LEU A 70 2.45 -14.12 -5.25
CA LEU A 70 3.49 -14.06 -4.22
C LEU A 70 3.27 -15.07 -3.10
N GLU A 71 2.06 -15.12 -2.52
CA GLU A 71 1.73 -16.09 -1.46
C GLU A 71 1.90 -17.53 -1.93
N PHE A 72 1.54 -17.83 -3.18
CA PHE A 72 1.78 -19.15 -3.77
C PHE A 72 3.28 -19.43 -3.92
N ALA A 73 4.05 -18.45 -4.37
CA ALA A 73 5.49 -18.62 -4.59
C ALA A 73 6.25 -18.87 -3.28
N ILE A 74 5.83 -18.24 -2.18
CA ILE A 74 6.50 -18.35 -0.87
C ILE A 74 5.89 -19.43 0.04
N ARG A 75 5.05 -20.34 -0.46
CA ARG A 75 4.46 -21.39 0.37
C ARG A 75 5.50 -22.32 1.03
N GLY A 76 5.15 -22.92 2.18
CA GLY A 76 5.96 -23.95 2.84
C GLY A 76 7.05 -23.44 3.78
N TYR A 77 7.03 -22.16 4.15
CA TYR A 77 7.86 -21.62 5.24
C TYR A 77 7.49 -22.21 6.60
N GLN A 78 8.44 -22.20 7.54
CA GLN A 78 8.15 -22.48 8.96
C GLN A 78 7.57 -21.24 9.66
N ASN A 79 8.25 -20.09 9.52
CA ASN A 79 7.80 -18.79 10.04
C ASN A 79 7.94 -17.73 8.95
N LYS A 80 7.00 -16.78 8.89
CA LYS A 80 7.00 -15.67 7.93
C LYS A 80 6.79 -14.32 8.61
N ILE A 81 7.58 -13.33 8.20
CA ILE A 81 7.30 -11.91 8.43
C ILE A 81 7.07 -11.27 7.06
N THR A 82 6.00 -10.50 6.93
CA THR A 82 5.73 -9.69 5.73
C THR A 82 5.94 -8.22 6.06
N ILE A 83 6.77 -7.55 5.27
CA ILE A 83 7.08 -6.12 5.36
C ILE A 83 6.55 -5.46 4.10
N ASN A 84 5.61 -4.54 4.24
CA ASN A 84 5.08 -3.74 3.14
C ASN A 84 5.60 -2.32 3.26
N THR A 85 6.29 -1.84 2.24
CA THR A 85 6.78 -0.46 2.18
C THR A 85 6.22 0.23 0.94
N CYS A 86 5.68 1.43 1.12
CA CYS A 86 5.13 2.26 0.04
C CYS A 86 5.44 3.73 0.29
N ASN A 87 5.29 4.56 -0.74
CA ASN A 87 5.38 6.00 -0.60
C ASN A 87 4.16 6.54 0.17
N PRO A 88 4.33 7.32 1.26
CA PRO A 88 3.23 7.92 2.00
C PRO A 88 2.24 8.72 1.12
N GLU A 89 2.74 9.40 0.09
CA GLU A 89 1.88 10.18 -0.82
C GLU A 89 1.02 9.29 -1.71
N SER A 90 1.50 8.09 -2.08
CA SER A 90 0.67 7.11 -2.79
C SER A 90 -0.46 6.60 -1.90
N LEU A 91 -0.17 6.31 -0.63
CA LEU A 91 -1.19 5.89 0.34
C LEU A 91 -2.25 6.98 0.56
N LYS A 92 -1.81 8.24 0.70
CA LYS A 92 -2.71 9.39 0.79
C LYS A 92 -3.59 9.53 -0.45
N ARG A 93 -3.02 9.41 -1.66
CA ARG A 93 -3.79 9.45 -2.92
C ARG A 93 -4.80 8.31 -3.01
N TYR A 94 -4.44 7.10 -2.58
CA TYR A 94 -5.37 5.97 -2.51
C TYR A 94 -6.55 6.24 -1.57
N ILE A 95 -6.27 6.73 -0.35
CA ILE A 95 -7.31 7.07 0.63
C ILE A 95 -8.21 8.18 0.07
N VAL A 96 -7.65 9.23 -0.51
CA VAL A 96 -8.42 10.33 -1.13
C VAL A 96 -9.27 9.81 -2.29
N GLY A 97 -8.73 8.96 -3.15
CA GLY A 97 -9.47 8.32 -4.24
C GLY A 97 -10.65 7.51 -3.73
N TYR A 98 -10.42 6.64 -2.73
CA TYR A 98 -11.47 5.86 -2.08
C TYR A 98 -12.54 6.75 -1.43
N CYS A 99 -12.13 7.82 -0.74
CA CYS A 99 -13.06 8.79 -0.16
C CYS A 99 -13.89 9.50 -1.24
N ASN A 100 -13.30 9.84 -2.39
CA ASN A 100 -14.01 10.43 -3.52
C ASN A 100 -14.98 9.44 -4.20
N GLU A 101 -14.67 8.15 -4.24
CA GLU A 101 -15.59 7.11 -4.71
C GLU A 101 -16.79 6.93 -3.76
N LEU A 102 -16.55 7.00 -2.45
CA LEU A 102 -17.61 6.93 -1.44
C LEU A 102 -18.49 8.20 -1.40
N LEU A 103 -17.89 9.36 -1.68
CA LEU A 103 -18.55 10.66 -1.71
C LEU A 103 -18.21 11.35 -3.03
N PRO A 104 -18.83 10.95 -4.15
CA PRO A 104 -18.63 11.62 -5.41
C PRO A 104 -19.19 13.04 -5.27
N PHE A 105 -18.32 14.02 -5.09
CA PHE A 105 -18.64 15.44 -5.07
C PHE A 105 -18.96 15.90 -6.50
N ASN A 106 -20.01 15.32 -7.09
CA ASN A 106 -20.64 15.85 -8.28
C ASN A 106 -21.60 16.97 -7.83
N GLU A 107 -21.36 18.18 -8.31
CA GLU A 107 -22.19 19.36 -8.02
C GLU A 107 -23.66 19.14 -8.39
N GLU A 108 -23.92 18.34 -9.42
CA GLU A 108 -25.25 17.96 -9.89
C GLU A 108 -25.97 17.05 -8.87
N ILE A 109 -25.24 16.15 -8.21
CA ILE A 109 -25.75 15.29 -7.13
C ILE A 109 -25.92 16.09 -5.84
N MET A 110 -25.06 17.08 -5.55
CA MET A 110 -25.27 17.96 -4.39
C MET A 110 -26.53 18.83 -4.53
N ARG A 111 -26.96 19.13 -5.75
CA ARG A 111 -28.23 19.82 -6.02
C ARG A 111 -29.47 18.95 -5.80
N SER A 112 -29.33 17.62 -5.70
CA SER A 112 -30.47 16.70 -5.60
C SER A 112 -31.17 16.68 -4.23
N LYS A 113 -30.78 17.53 -3.27
CA LYS A 113 -31.43 17.72 -1.95
C LYS A 113 -31.73 16.37 -1.27
N TYR A 114 -30.79 15.89 -0.45
CA TYR A 114 -30.93 14.80 0.53
C TYR A 114 -30.57 13.36 0.11
N GLU A 115 -30.29 13.05 -1.17
CA GLU A 115 -29.88 11.66 -1.55
C GLU A 115 -28.55 11.21 -0.92
N GLN A 116 -27.58 12.12 -0.79
CA GLN A 116 -26.29 11.82 -0.15
C GLN A 116 -26.43 11.53 1.35
N ILE A 117 -27.41 12.13 2.03
CA ILE A 117 -27.61 11.96 3.47
C ILE A 117 -28.00 10.52 3.78
N ASN A 118 -28.90 9.91 3.01
CA ASN A 118 -29.27 8.50 3.17
C ASN A 118 -28.09 7.54 2.93
N TYR A 119 -27.22 7.84 1.95
CA TYR A 119 -26.03 7.03 1.69
C TYR A 119 -25.00 7.11 2.84
N ILE A 120 -24.90 8.28 3.48
CA ILE A 120 -24.01 8.55 4.60
C ILE A 120 -24.59 7.98 5.90
N GLU A 121 -25.92 7.98 6.07
CA GLU A 121 -26.61 7.51 7.27
C GLU A 121 -26.41 6.02 7.56
N LYS A 122 -26.18 5.19 6.54
CA LYS A 122 -25.93 3.74 6.71
C LYS A 122 -24.67 3.39 7.50
N TRP A 123 -23.76 4.33 7.73
CA TRP A 123 -22.52 4.12 8.49
C TRP A 123 -22.60 4.72 9.89
N ASN A 124 -22.49 3.90 10.95
CA ASN A 124 -22.44 4.37 12.34
C ASN A 124 -21.03 4.90 12.72
N MET A 125 -20.97 5.86 13.67
CA MET A 125 -19.74 6.50 14.17
C MET A 125 -18.89 7.22 13.10
N LYS A 126 -19.49 8.17 12.37
CA LYS A 126 -18.84 8.95 11.31
C LYS A 126 -18.48 10.38 11.74
N ILE A 127 -17.35 10.87 11.26
CA ILE A 127 -16.94 12.27 11.32
C ILE A 127 -16.76 12.80 9.89
N ILE A 128 -17.33 13.96 9.57
CA ILE A 128 -17.20 14.61 8.27
C ILE A 128 -16.42 15.89 8.49
N ILE A 129 -15.19 15.95 7.96
CA ILE A 129 -14.32 17.13 8.06
C ILE A 129 -14.22 17.75 6.67
N HIS A 130 -14.94 18.84 6.44
CA HIS A 130 -14.94 19.58 5.19
C HIS A 130 -13.99 20.78 5.29
N TYR A 131 -12.92 20.77 4.51
CA TYR A 131 -12.08 21.96 4.30
C TYR A 131 -12.61 22.69 3.07
N SER A 132 -13.20 23.87 3.28
CA SER A 132 -13.63 24.74 2.20
C SER A 132 -12.67 25.90 1.98
N SER A 133 -12.90 26.69 0.93
CA SER A 133 -12.12 27.89 0.69
C SER A 133 -12.17 28.84 1.90
N TRP A 134 -11.09 29.58 2.12
CA TRP A 134 -10.95 30.56 3.19
C TRP A 134 -12.10 31.59 3.28
N ARG A 135 -12.88 31.77 2.20
CA ARG A 135 -14.04 32.68 2.15
C ARG A 135 -15.18 32.28 3.09
N LEU A 136 -15.32 30.99 3.42
CA LEU A 136 -16.36 30.52 4.36
C LEU A 136 -16.16 31.06 5.78
N ASN A 137 -14.90 31.32 6.18
CA ASN A 137 -14.59 31.98 7.46
C ASN A 137 -14.88 33.49 7.43
N TYR A 138 -14.94 34.11 6.25
CA TYR A 138 -15.13 35.55 6.10
C TYR A 138 -16.58 35.95 6.34
N ASP A 139 -17.54 35.15 5.88
CA ASP A 139 -18.97 35.41 6.11
C ASP A 139 -19.38 35.20 7.57
N TYR A 140 -18.69 34.31 8.31
CA TYR A 140 -18.93 34.13 9.74
C TYR A 140 -18.63 35.41 10.56
N HIS A 141 -17.57 36.15 10.19
CA HIS A 141 -17.25 37.43 10.82
C HIS A 141 -18.25 38.54 10.45
N LYS A 142 -18.79 38.54 9.23
CA LYS A 142 -19.85 39.49 8.83
C LYS A 142 -21.17 39.25 9.56
N ILE A 143 -21.59 37.99 9.70
CA ILE A 143 -22.83 37.64 10.40
C ILE A 143 -22.76 38.02 11.88
N LYS A 144 -21.59 37.88 12.52
CA LYS A 144 -21.40 38.28 13.92
C LYS A 144 -21.42 39.80 14.13
N LEU A 145 -21.06 40.59 13.12
CA LEU A 145 -21.11 42.05 13.15
C LEU A 145 -22.48 42.65 12.81
N MET A 146 -23.39 41.88 12.21
CA MET A 146 -24.76 42.31 11.92
C MET A 146 -25.75 42.00 13.05
N ASN A 147 -25.33 41.24 14.07
CA ASN A 147 -26.15 40.82 15.21
C ASN A 147 -25.72 41.48 16.54
N ASN A 148 -24.89 42.52 16.49
CA ASN A 148 -24.58 43.45 17.59
C ASN A 148 -24.98 44.87 17.19
#